data_AF-A0A929Y1G1-F1
#
_entry.id   AF-A0A929Y1G1-F1
#
_cell.length_a   1.000
_cell.length_b   1.000
_cell.length_c   1.000
_cell.angle_alpha   90.00
_cell.angle_beta   90.00
_cell.angle_gamma   90.00
#
_symmetry.space_group_name_H-M   'P 1'
#
loop_
_entity.id
_entity.type
_entity.pdbx_description
1 polymer ?
#
loop_
_entity_poly.entity_id
_entity_poly.type
_entity_poly.pdbx_seq_one_letter_code
_entity_poly.pdbx_strand_id
1 'polypeptide(L)'
;EERTDFGPKAIGTKRVSHENEGFLLLQGSPVFQGEILGGCIDTLYDIFDTTRHEDSVSVCKEYALFPDLEDWKGKILLLESSEEQPHPEKYRTMLKALKKSGIFEVLSGVLVGKPMDERYSKEYQEILPEVIGNPTLPIVFNLNVGHATPRAIIPFGIMAKVDVSAQRISFSRE
;
A
#
# COMPACT_ATOMS: atom_id res chain seq x y z
N GLU A 1 9.40 16.33 -0.70
CA GLU A 1 8.74 16.73 0.55
C GLU A 1 7.33 17.29 0.32
N GLU A 2 6.43 17.11 1.29
CA GLU A 2 5.09 17.68 1.37
C GLU A 2 5.17 19.16 1.82
N ARG A 3 4.10 19.92 1.55
CA ARG A 3 4.01 21.32 1.92
C ARG A 3 3.77 21.43 3.43
N THR A 4 4.40 22.43 4.02
CA THR A 4 4.14 22.87 5.40
C THR A 4 3.14 24.02 5.48
N ASP A 5 2.82 24.66 4.34
CA ASP A 5 1.83 25.74 4.22
C ASP A 5 0.87 25.48 3.05
N PHE A 6 -0.43 25.54 3.32
CA PHE A 6 -1.53 25.37 2.37
C PHE A 6 -2.34 26.66 2.18
N GLY A 7 -1.88 27.78 2.76
CA GLY A 7 -2.53 29.07 2.65
C GLY A 7 -2.25 29.81 1.33
N PRO A 8 -2.88 30.99 1.11
CA PRO A 8 -2.76 31.74 -0.14
C PRO A 8 -1.32 32.12 -0.53
N LYS A 9 -0.41 32.26 0.46
CA LYS A 9 1.00 32.60 0.21
C LYS A 9 1.79 31.46 -0.44
N ALA A 10 1.33 30.23 -0.30
CA ALA A 10 1.97 29.05 -0.89
C ALA A 10 1.56 28.82 -2.36
N ILE A 11 0.61 29.59 -2.90
CA ILE A 11 0.19 29.48 -4.30
C ILE A 11 1.37 29.79 -5.22
N GLY A 12 1.63 28.93 -6.20
CA GLY A 12 2.70 29.10 -7.18
C GLY A 12 4.11 28.76 -6.70
N THR A 13 4.31 28.45 -5.41
CA THR A 13 5.61 27.99 -4.93
C THR A 13 5.85 26.55 -5.36
N LYS A 14 7.06 26.24 -5.83
CA LYS A 14 7.43 24.87 -6.20
C LYS A 14 7.69 24.04 -4.94
N ARG A 15 7.38 22.74 -5.02
CA ARG A 15 7.76 21.76 -3.99
C ARG A 15 9.27 21.51 -4.04
N VAL A 16 9.84 21.07 -2.92
CA VAL A 16 11.18 20.48 -2.90
C VAL A 16 11.15 19.14 -3.64
N SER A 17 12.03 18.99 -4.63
CA SER A 17 12.16 17.80 -5.46
C SER A 17 13.38 16.98 -5.08
N HIS A 18 13.25 15.65 -5.14
CA HIS A 18 14.32 14.69 -4.93
C HIS A 18 14.33 13.69 -6.09
N GLU A 19 15.47 13.06 -6.34
CA GLU A 19 15.53 11.94 -7.28
C GLU A 19 14.77 10.73 -6.72
N ASN A 20 14.14 9.95 -7.59
CA ASN A 20 13.38 8.78 -7.20
C ASN A 20 14.05 7.51 -7.75
N GLU A 21 14.28 6.53 -6.89
CA GLU A 21 14.99 5.28 -7.23
C GLU A 21 14.13 4.27 -8.01
N GLY A 22 12.86 4.59 -8.30
CA GLY A 22 11.94 3.69 -9.00
C GLY A 22 11.39 2.58 -8.10
N PHE A 23 10.81 1.55 -8.71
CA PHE A 23 10.27 0.39 -8.02
C PHE A 23 11.37 -0.48 -7.42
N LEU A 24 11.21 -0.84 -6.15
CA LEU A 24 12.15 -1.66 -5.40
C LEU A 24 11.51 -3.03 -5.12
N LEU A 25 12.07 -4.10 -5.69
CA LEU A 25 11.65 -5.46 -5.36
C LEU A 25 12.26 -5.88 -4.02
N LEU A 26 11.44 -6.06 -2.99
CA LEU A 26 11.91 -6.49 -1.66
C LEU A 26 12.06 -8.02 -1.58
N GLN A 27 11.17 -8.76 -2.23
CA GLN A 27 11.19 -10.23 -2.29
C GLN A 27 10.26 -10.75 -3.40
N GLY A 28 10.35 -12.06 -3.69
CA GLY A 28 9.48 -12.78 -4.63
C GLY A 28 9.85 -12.59 -6.11
N SER A 29 8.93 -12.98 -7.01
CA SER A 29 9.12 -12.87 -8.46
C SER A 29 9.10 -11.39 -8.93
N PRO A 30 10.02 -10.97 -9.82
CA PRO A 30 10.01 -9.63 -10.41
C PRO A 30 8.84 -9.39 -11.39
N VAL A 31 8.14 -10.46 -11.79
CA VAL A 31 6.99 -10.41 -12.70
C VAL A 31 5.83 -11.18 -12.08
N PHE A 32 4.68 -10.53 -11.97
CA PHE A 32 3.44 -11.10 -11.44
C PHE A 32 2.23 -10.34 -11.99
N GLN A 33 1.03 -10.88 -11.79
CA GLN A 33 -0.20 -10.31 -12.32
C GLN A 33 -1.41 -10.60 -11.44
N GLY A 34 -2.40 -9.73 -11.52
CA GLY A 34 -3.67 -9.83 -10.81
C GLY A 34 -4.44 -8.51 -10.91
N GLU A 35 -5.72 -8.52 -10.57
CA GLU A 35 -6.45 -7.28 -10.34
C GLU A 35 -5.90 -6.58 -9.10
N ILE A 36 -5.76 -5.25 -9.16
CA ILE A 36 -5.32 -4.48 -7.99
C ILE A 36 -6.53 -4.07 -7.14
N LEU A 37 -6.41 -4.23 -5.82
CA LEU A 37 -7.33 -3.69 -4.82
C LEU A 37 -6.55 -3.32 -3.55
N GLY A 38 -7.00 -2.29 -2.83
CA GLY A 38 -6.37 -1.88 -1.56
C GLY A 38 -6.44 -0.38 -1.35
N GLY A 39 -5.39 0.22 -0.81
CA GLY A 39 -5.29 1.65 -0.53
C GLY A 39 -4.51 1.95 0.74
N CYS A 40 -5.03 2.89 1.54
CA CYS A 40 -4.37 3.34 2.76
C CYS A 40 -4.36 2.26 3.85
N ILE A 41 -3.19 1.91 4.37
CA ILE A 41 -3.04 0.93 5.45
C ILE A 41 -3.67 1.42 6.75
N ASP A 42 -3.63 2.73 7.03
CA ASP A 42 -4.27 3.31 8.21
C ASP A 42 -5.80 3.12 8.15
N THR A 43 -6.40 3.30 6.97
CA THR A 43 -7.84 3.05 6.76
C THR A 43 -8.18 1.56 6.82
N LEU A 44 -7.39 0.70 6.17
CA LEU A 44 -7.61 -0.74 6.21
C LEU A 44 -7.45 -1.31 7.64
N TYR A 45 -6.63 -0.68 8.48
CA TYR A 45 -6.47 -1.08 9.87
C TYR A 45 -7.74 -0.87 10.70
N ASP A 46 -8.46 0.23 10.47
CA ASP A 46 -9.69 0.56 11.21
C ASP A 46 -10.84 -0.44 10.96
N ILE A 47 -10.75 -1.27 9.91
CA ILE A 47 -11.65 -2.42 9.69
C ILE A 47 -11.49 -3.49 10.78
N PHE A 48 -10.29 -3.59 11.37
CA PHE A 48 -9.90 -4.64 12.32
C PHE A 48 -9.60 -4.12 13.73
N ASP A 49 -9.60 -2.79 13.92
CA ASP A 49 -9.20 -2.13 15.15
C ASP A 49 -10.15 -0.98 15.50
N THR A 50 -10.49 -0.85 16.79
CA THR A 50 -11.48 0.12 17.30
C THR A 50 -10.84 1.34 17.99
N THR A 51 -9.52 1.49 17.93
CA THR A 51 -8.82 2.56 18.69
C THR A 51 -9.17 3.95 18.19
N ARG A 52 -9.44 4.11 16.88
CA ARG A 52 -9.87 5.39 16.31
C ARG A 52 -11.37 5.64 16.49
N HIS A 53 -12.18 4.64 16.18
CA HIS A 53 -13.64 4.69 16.26
C HIS A 53 -14.17 3.39 16.88
N GLU A 54 -14.96 3.50 17.94
CA GLU A 54 -15.39 2.32 18.72
C GLU A 54 -16.26 1.34 17.94
N ASP A 55 -16.99 1.82 16.93
CA ASP A 55 -17.95 1.07 16.13
C ASP A 55 -17.41 0.60 14.77
N SER A 56 -16.19 1.00 14.38
CA SER A 56 -15.64 0.75 13.03
C SER A 56 -15.65 -0.74 12.67
N VAL A 57 -15.16 -1.59 13.57
CA VAL A 57 -15.08 -3.04 13.36
C VAL A 57 -16.48 -3.65 13.27
N SER A 58 -17.41 -3.25 14.13
CA SER A 58 -18.78 -3.76 14.09
C SER A 58 -19.49 -3.38 12.80
N VAL A 59 -19.37 -2.12 12.36
CA VAL A 59 -19.99 -1.63 11.13
C VAL A 59 -19.38 -2.31 9.90
N CYS A 60 -18.05 -2.38 9.81
CA CYS A 60 -17.38 -3.03 8.68
C CYS A 60 -17.74 -4.52 8.57
N LYS A 61 -17.94 -5.19 9.71
CA LYS A 61 -18.39 -6.59 9.75
C LYS A 61 -19.85 -6.74 9.36
N GLU A 62 -20.74 -5.87 9.85
CA GLU A 62 -22.18 -5.90 9.55
C GLU A 62 -22.44 -5.80 8.05
N TYR A 63 -21.71 -4.92 7.36
CA TYR A 63 -21.87 -4.67 5.93
C TYR A 63 -20.88 -5.44 5.04
N ALA A 64 -20.11 -6.39 5.60
CA ALA A 64 -19.13 -7.21 4.88
C ALA A 64 -18.18 -6.37 4.01
N LEU A 65 -17.67 -5.27 4.55
CA LEU A 65 -16.88 -4.29 3.79
C LEU A 65 -15.52 -4.83 3.34
N PHE A 66 -14.89 -5.68 4.15
CA PHE A 66 -13.66 -6.35 3.77
C PHE A 66 -14.00 -7.58 2.90
N PRO A 67 -13.50 -7.67 1.65
CA PRO A 67 -13.80 -8.81 0.79
C PRO A 67 -13.36 -10.13 1.42
N ASP A 68 -14.06 -11.21 1.08
CA ASP A 68 -13.68 -12.54 1.51
C ASP A 68 -12.40 -13.02 0.81
N LEU A 69 -11.82 -14.11 1.32
CA LEU A 69 -10.56 -14.64 0.78
C LEU A 69 -10.69 -15.16 -0.66
N GLU A 70 -11.89 -15.54 -1.11
CA GLU A 70 -12.06 -16.00 -2.48
C GLU A 70 -12.07 -14.82 -3.46
N ASP A 71 -12.62 -13.66 -3.09
CA ASP A 71 -12.48 -12.44 -3.89
C ASP A 71 -11.04 -11.93 -3.90
N TRP A 72 -10.32 -11.98 -2.77
CA TRP A 72 -8.90 -11.59 -2.70
C TRP A 72 -7.95 -12.51 -3.49
N LYS A 73 -8.39 -13.72 -3.82
CA LYS A 73 -7.54 -14.74 -4.42
C LYS A 73 -7.00 -14.31 -5.78
N GLY A 74 -5.68 -14.35 -5.91
CA GLY A 74 -4.97 -13.92 -7.12
C GLY A 74 -4.94 -12.41 -7.34
N LYS A 75 -5.55 -11.59 -6.47
CA LYS A 75 -5.43 -10.13 -6.54
C LYS A 75 -4.05 -9.66 -6.08
N ILE A 76 -3.69 -8.46 -6.51
CA ILE A 76 -2.54 -7.72 -6.03
C ILE A 76 -3.03 -6.71 -4.98
N LEU A 77 -2.50 -6.79 -3.76
CA LEU A 77 -2.82 -5.82 -2.71
C LEU A 77 -2.02 -4.53 -2.92
N LEU A 78 -2.71 -3.39 -2.94
CA LEU A 78 -2.08 -2.08 -2.82
C LEU A 78 -2.10 -1.61 -1.36
N LEU A 79 -0.93 -1.24 -0.81
CA LEU A 79 -0.80 -0.60 0.49
C LEU A 79 -0.08 0.74 0.35
N GLU A 80 -0.55 1.78 1.01
CA GLU A 80 0.16 3.04 1.16
C GLU A 80 -0.12 3.66 2.53
N SER A 81 0.77 4.52 3.04
CA SER A 81 0.62 5.12 4.38
C SER A 81 0.22 6.58 4.28
N SER A 82 -0.59 7.03 5.24
CA SER A 82 -1.15 8.37 5.30
C SER A 82 -0.17 9.45 5.75
N GLU A 83 -0.64 10.70 5.80
CA GLU A 83 0.05 11.81 6.43
C GLU A 83 0.27 11.64 7.94
N GLU A 84 -0.40 10.66 8.59
CA GLU A 84 -0.13 10.32 9.99
C GLU A 84 1.29 9.79 10.19
N GLN A 85 1.97 9.36 9.11
CA GLN A 85 3.34 8.87 9.12
C GLN A 85 3.58 7.86 10.27
N PRO A 86 2.83 6.75 10.29
CA PRO A 86 2.74 5.87 11.45
C PRO A 86 4.11 5.37 11.91
N HIS A 87 4.43 5.50 13.19
CA HIS A 87 5.69 4.96 13.71
C HIS A 87 5.87 3.47 13.33
N PRO A 88 7.09 2.98 13.06
CA PRO A 88 7.32 1.60 12.60
C PRO A 88 6.61 0.51 13.42
N GLU A 89 6.47 0.70 14.73
CA GLU A 89 5.72 -0.21 15.61
C GLU A 89 4.21 -0.26 15.30
N LYS A 90 3.59 0.89 15.02
CA LYS A 90 2.18 0.96 14.57
C LYS A 90 2.06 0.33 13.20
N TYR A 91 2.93 0.67 12.25
CA TYR A 91 2.93 0.08 10.90
C TYR A 91 3.01 -1.46 10.93
N ARG A 92 3.90 -2.01 11.76
CA ARG A 92 4.00 -3.45 12.03
C ARG A 92 2.70 -4.04 12.60
N THR A 93 2.06 -3.33 13.52
CA THR A 93 0.78 -3.76 14.11
C THR A 93 -0.33 -3.80 13.05
N MET A 94 -0.39 -2.81 12.17
CA MET A 94 -1.36 -2.76 11.08
C MET A 94 -1.17 -3.91 10.09
N LEU A 95 0.08 -4.18 9.68
CA LEU A 95 0.39 -5.33 8.84
C LEU A 95 0.05 -6.67 9.51
N LYS A 96 0.25 -6.79 10.84
CA LYS A 96 -0.15 -8.00 11.59
C LYS A 96 -1.67 -8.17 11.63
N ALA A 97 -2.45 -7.10 11.70
CA ALA A 97 -3.90 -7.18 11.63
C ALA A 97 -4.35 -7.69 10.24
N LEU A 98 -3.79 -7.14 9.16
CA LEU A 98 -4.00 -7.67 7.81
C LEU A 98 -3.58 -9.14 7.70
N LYS A 99 -2.42 -9.53 8.26
CA LYS A 99 -1.98 -10.93 8.25
C LYS A 99 -2.99 -11.87 8.92
N LYS A 100 -3.59 -11.48 10.04
CA LYS A 100 -4.58 -12.30 10.76
C LYS A 100 -5.83 -12.58 9.93
N SER A 101 -6.14 -11.76 8.92
CA SER A 101 -7.26 -12.03 8.00
C SER A 101 -6.96 -13.17 7.01
N GLY A 102 -5.69 -13.56 6.83
CA GLY A 102 -5.28 -14.60 5.89
C GLY A 102 -5.02 -14.12 4.46
N ILE A 103 -5.18 -12.83 4.15
CA ILE A 103 -5.02 -12.34 2.76
C ILE A 103 -3.66 -12.67 2.13
N PHE A 104 -2.56 -12.65 2.90
CA PHE A 104 -1.22 -12.88 2.36
C PHE A 104 -1.00 -14.32 1.85
N GLU A 105 -1.91 -15.25 2.13
CA GLU A 105 -1.87 -16.62 1.62
C GLU A 105 -2.52 -16.76 0.23
N VAL A 106 -3.36 -15.80 -0.18
CA VAL A 106 -4.17 -15.90 -1.41
C VAL A 106 -3.80 -14.86 -2.48
N LEU A 107 -3.04 -13.82 -2.10
CA LEU A 107 -2.61 -12.76 -3.02
C LEU A 107 -1.58 -13.25 -4.05
N SER A 108 -1.53 -12.57 -5.20
CA SER A 108 -0.50 -12.77 -6.23
C SER A 108 0.68 -11.81 -6.10
N GLY A 109 0.54 -10.75 -5.31
CA GLY A 109 1.61 -9.80 -4.98
C GLY A 109 1.14 -8.64 -4.12
N VAL A 110 2.10 -7.84 -3.64
CA VAL A 110 1.86 -6.63 -2.85
C VAL A 110 2.61 -5.46 -3.48
N LEU A 111 1.89 -4.37 -3.72
CA LEU A 111 2.44 -3.09 -4.15
C LEU A 111 2.38 -2.11 -3.00
N VAL A 112 3.48 -1.42 -2.72
CA VAL A 112 3.57 -0.48 -1.61
C VAL A 112 3.98 0.91 -2.09
N GLY A 113 3.12 1.89 -1.81
CA GLY A 113 3.35 3.29 -2.08
C GLY A 113 4.52 3.84 -1.28
N LYS A 114 5.26 4.78 -1.89
CA LYS A 114 6.28 5.57 -1.19
C LYS A 114 5.61 6.34 -0.03
N PRO A 115 6.09 6.22 1.21
CA PRO A 115 5.55 6.97 2.33
C PRO A 115 5.76 8.48 2.13
N MET A 116 4.85 9.29 2.66
CA MET A 116 4.97 10.74 2.59
C MET A 116 6.31 11.19 3.21
N ASP A 117 7.05 12.02 2.48
CA ASP A 117 8.40 12.48 2.82
C ASP A 117 9.46 11.39 2.98
N GLU A 118 9.19 10.18 2.48
CA GLU A 118 10.03 9.00 2.67
C GLU A 118 10.28 8.66 4.14
N ARG A 119 9.42 9.18 5.03
CA ARG A 119 9.57 8.96 6.46
C ARG A 119 9.38 7.48 6.78
N TYR A 120 10.30 6.94 7.58
CA TYR A 120 10.38 5.52 7.94
C TYR A 120 10.50 4.55 6.75
N SER A 121 10.95 5.02 5.57
CA SER A 121 11.04 4.21 4.36
C SER A 121 11.87 2.94 4.54
N LYS A 122 13.01 3.02 5.24
CA LYS A 122 13.89 1.86 5.48
C LYS A 122 13.23 0.86 6.43
N GLU A 123 12.65 1.36 7.51
CA GLU A 123 11.98 0.56 8.52
C GLU A 123 10.77 -0.18 7.93
N TYR A 124 9.96 0.48 7.09
CA TYR A 124 8.84 -0.17 6.42
C TYR A 124 9.30 -1.26 5.44
N GLN A 125 10.39 -1.02 4.69
CA GLN A 125 11.00 -2.02 3.81
C GLN A 125 11.47 -3.26 4.56
N GLU A 126 11.95 -3.13 5.79
CA GLU A 126 12.34 -4.25 6.66
C GLU A 126 11.11 -4.97 7.23
N ILE A 127 10.10 -4.22 7.70
CA ILE A 127 8.91 -4.78 8.34
C ILE A 127 8.05 -5.59 7.38
N LEU A 128 7.88 -5.13 6.14
CA LEU A 128 7.02 -5.77 5.13
C LEU A 128 7.31 -7.26 4.94
N PRO A 129 8.51 -7.68 4.49
CA PRO A 129 8.83 -9.10 4.29
C PRO A 129 8.81 -9.87 5.62
N GLU A 130 9.25 -9.27 6.72
CA GLU A 130 9.28 -9.92 8.04
C GLU A 130 7.86 -10.26 8.53
N VAL A 131 6.93 -9.30 8.44
CA VAL A 131 5.56 -9.51 8.92
C VAL A 131 4.79 -10.38 7.96
N ILE A 132 4.85 -10.13 6.65
CA ILE A 132 4.16 -10.95 5.64
C ILE A 132 4.60 -12.40 5.79
N GLY A 133 5.91 -12.66 5.87
CA GLY A 133 6.45 -13.98 6.22
C GLY A 133 6.15 -15.07 5.19
N ASN A 134 5.85 -14.69 3.95
CA ASN A 134 5.71 -15.57 2.79
C ASN A 134 6.77 -15.17 1.75
N PRO A 135 7.96 -15.82 1.73
CA PRO A 135 9.08 -15.40 0.88
C PRO A 135 8.84 -15.46 -0.63
N THR A 136 7.82 -16.20 -1.09
CA THR A 136 7.52 -16.33 -2.52
C THR A 136 6.55 -15.26 -3.01
N LEU A 137 5.78 -14.63 -2.10
CA LEU A 137 4.86 -13.53 -2.44
C LEU A 137 5.67 -12.29 -2.87
N PRO A 138 5.50 -11.78 -4.11
CA PRO A 138 6.18 -10.58 -4.56
C PRO A 138 5.79 -9.36 -3.72
N ILE A 139 6.78 -8.57 -3.28
CA ILE A 139 6.57 -7.28 -2.63
C ILE A 139 7.37 -6.22 -3.37
N VAL A 140 6.68 -5.23 -3.93
CA VAL A 140 7.29 -4.11 -4.64
C VAL A 140 7.00 -2.83 -3.87
N PHE A 141 8.06 -2.14 -3.48
CA PHE A 141 8.00 -0.91 -2.72
C PHE A 141 8.29 0.30 -3.62
N ASN A 142 8.05 1.50 -3.07
CA ASN A 142 8.43 2.78 -3.64
C ASN A 142 7.62 3.22 -4.88
N LEU A 143 6.36 2.80 -4.99
CA LEU A 143 5.46 3.30 -6.03
C LEU A 143 5.11 4.78 -5.78
N ASN A 144 4.97 5.58 -6.85
CA ASN A 144 4.43 6.93 -6.76
C ASN A 144 2.89 6.92 -6.68
N VAL A 145 2.35 6.23 -5.68
CA VAL A 145 0.92 6.08 -5.36
C VAL A 145 0.77 6.28 -3.85
N GLY A 146 -0.29 6.99 -3.43
CA GLY A 146 -0.53 7.31 -2.02
C GLY A 146 -0.21 8.77 -1.65
N HIS A 147 0.23 9.00 -0.42
CA HIS A 147 0.35 10.35 0.13
C HIS A 147 1.59 11.12 -0.34
N ALA A 148 2.66 10.45 -0.78
CA ALA A 148 3.78 11.13 -1.43
C ALA A 148 3.38 11.78 -2.78
N THR A 149 4.21 12.71 -3.27
CA THR A 149 4.05 13.35 -4.59
C THR A 149 5.25 13.11 -5.49
N PRO A 150 5.09 12.95 -6.82
CA PRO A 150 3.84 12.99 -7.59
C PRO A 150 2.97 11.74 -7.40
N ARG A 151 1.72 11.77 -7.90
CA ARG A 151 0.76 10.67 -7.75
C ARG A 151 0.33 10.12 -9.10
N ALA A 152 0.52 8.82 -9.29
CA ALA A 152 -0.11 8.04 -10.34
C ALA A 152 -1.52 7.61 -9.91
N ILE A 153 -2.35 7.30 -10.89
CA ILE A 153 -3.69 6.72 -10.68
C ILE A 153 -3.60 5.22 -10.96
N ILE A 154 -4.12 4.40 -10.05
CA ILE A 154 -4.21 2.95 -10.20
C ILE A 154 -5.69 2.56 -10.40
N PRO A 155 -6.07 2.01 -11.56
CA PRO A 155 -7.38 1.39 -11.74
C PRO A 155 -7.52 0.14 -10.87
N PHE A 156 -8.60 0.04 -10.11
CA PHE A 156 -8.98 -1.18 -9.39
C PHE A 156 -9.90 -2.07 -10.23
N GLY A 157 -9.84 -3.38 -9.97
CA GLY A 157 -10.65 -4.37 -10.68
C GLY A 157 -10.30 -4.55 -12.16
N ILE A 158 -9.10 -4.13 -12.56
CA ILE A 158 -8.55 -4.33 -13.91
C ILE A 158 -7.30 -5.18 -13.80
N MET A 159 -7.17 -6.18 -14.69
CA MET A 159 -5.99 -7.04 -14.73
C MET A 159 -4.73 -6.20 -14.96
N ALA A 160 -3.81 -6.27 -14.00
CA ALA A 160 -2.53 -5.60 -14.04
C ALA A 160 -1.40 -6.62 -14.14
N LYS A 161 -0.44 -6.35 -15.02
CA LYS A 161 0.85 -7.05 -15.06
C LYS A 161 1.93 -6.13 -14.54
N VAL A 162 2.61 -6.56 -13.49
CA VAL A 162 3.75 -5.87 -12.89
C VAL A 162 5.04 -6.49 -13.42
N ASP A 163 5.94 -5.65 -13.90
CA ASP A 163 7.30 -6.01 -14.32
C ASP A 163 8.27 -5.01 -13.67
N VAL A 164 8.93 -5.45 -12.60
CA VAL A 164 9.84 -4.59 -11.82
C VAL A 164 11.13 -4.32 -12.58
N SER A 165 11.63 -5.28 -13.34
CA SER A 165 12.83 -5.10 -14.17
C SER A 165 12.61 -4.06 -15.26
N ALA A 166 11.42 -4.02 -15.85
CA ALA A 166 11.02 -3.00 -16.82
C ALA A 166 10.44 -1.72 -16.18
N GLN A 167 10.35 -1.65 -14.84
CA GLN A 167 9.79 -0.53 -14.08
C GLN A 167 8.38 -0.15 -14.58
N ARG A 168 7.51 -1.16 -14.78
CA ARG A 168 6.23 -0.97 -15.46
C ARG A 168 5.09 -1.76 -14.83
N ILE A 169 3.94 -1.12 -14.72
CA ILE A 169 2.65 -1.76 -14.47
C ILE A 169 1.79 -1.51 -15.71
N SER A 170 1.35 -2.58 -16.36
CA SER A 170 0.50 -2.50 -17.56
C SER A 170 -0.90 -2.99 -17.23
N PHE A 171 -1.91 -2.29 -17.73
CA PHE A 171 -3.32 -2.62 -17.52
C PHE A 171 -3.93 -3.10 -18.83
N SER A 172 -4.62 -4.24 -18.81
CA SER A 172 -5.36 -4.77 -19.95
C SER A 172 -6.83 -4.90 -19.59
N ARG A 173 -7.70 -4.42 -20.48
CA ARG A 173 -9.12 -4.79 -20.48
C ARG A 173 -9.26 -5.92 -21.51
N GLU A 174 -9.86 -7.03 -21.10
CA GLU A 174 -10.38 -8.00 -22.06
C GLU A 174 -11.45 -7.36 -22.95
#